data_AF-A0A958PXX8-F1
#
_entry.id   AF-A0A958PXX8-F1
#
_cell.length_a   1.000
_cell.length_b   1.000
_cell.length_c   1.000
_cell.angle_alpha   90.00
_cell.angle_beta   90.00
_cell.angle_gamma   90.00
#
_symmetry.space_group_name_H-M   'P 1'
#
loop_
_entity.id
_entity.type
_entity.pdbx_description
1 polymer ?
#
loop_
_entity_poly.entity_id
_entity_poly.type
_entity_poly.pdbx_seq_one_letter_code
_entity_poly.pdbx_strand_id
1 'polypeptide(L)' 'TFKQDKVSYFETSTDGYSLLSAGLGATFNWKEAKFGVSLTGTNLLDKTYISHLSRLKPDGIYNIGRNFSIGVNVQI' A
#
# COMPACT_ATOMS: atom_id res chain seq x y z
N THR A 1 2.15 -9.90 -4.10
CA THR A 1 2.38 -10.46 -5.44
C THR A 1 2.99 -11.84 -5.31
N PHE A 2 2.49 -12.79 -6.11
CA PHE A 2 3.06 -14.14 -6.18
C PHE A 2 4.51 -14.09 -6.67
N LYS A 3 5.30 -15.11 -6.30
CA LYS A 3 6.69 -15.25 -6.73
C LYS A 3 6.76 -15.25 -8.27
N GLN A 4 7.68 -14.46 -8.83
CA GLN A 4 7.90 -14.42 -10.28
C GLN A 4 9.03 -15.39 -10.64
N ASP A 5 8.68 -16.51 -11.27
CA ASP A 5 9.64 -17.58 -11.61
C ASP A 5 10.30 -17.39 -13.00
N LYS A 6 9.95 -16.33 -13.74
CA LYS A 6 10.63 -15.94 -14.98
C LYS A 6 11.58 -14.78 -14.68
N VAL A 7 12.85 -15.12 -14.48
CA VAL A 7 13.93 -14.18 -14.16
C VAL A 7 14.93 -14.22 -15.31
N SER A 8 15.30 -13.07 -15.87
CA SER A 8 16.35 -12.98 -16.90
C SER A 8 17.74 -13.29 -16.31
N TYR A 9 18.73 -13.63 -17.14
CA TYR A 9 20.09 -14.00 -16.70
C TYR A 9 20.79 -12.93 -15.81
N PHE A 10 20.33 -11.68 -15.86
CA PHE A 10 20.87 -10.55 -15.08
C PHE A 10 19.90 -10.00 -14.04
N GLU A 11 18.77 -10.66 -13.79
CA GLU A 11 17.84 -10.27 -12.73
C GLU A 11 18.04 -11.14 -11.48
N THR A 12 18.01 -10.52 -10.30
CA THR A 12 17.96 -11.26 -9.04
C THR A 12 16.52 -11.68 -8.78
N SER A 13 16.28 -12.93 -8.35
CA SER A 13 14.95 -13.37 -7.91
C SER A 13 14.43 -12.49 -6.76
N THR A 14 13.12 -12.24 -6.70
CA THR A 14 12.46 -11.57 -5.56
C THR A 14 11.43 -12.53 -5.00
N ASP A 15 11.47 -12.76 -3.69
CA ASP A 15 10.43 -13.56 -3.04
C ASP A 15 9.07 -12.88 -3.13
N GLY A 16 8.03 -13.70 -3.30
CA GLY A 16 6.65 -13.24 -3.24
C GLY A 16 6.34 -12.65 -1.86
N TYR A 17 5.63 -11.54 -1.82
CA TYR A 17 5.20 -10.91 -0.58
C TYR A 17 3.69 -10.69 -0.60
N SER A 18 3.07 -10.76 0.58
CA SER A 18 1.66 -10.45 0.80
C SER A 18 1.56 -9.31 1.78
N LEU A 19 0.78 -8.28 1.43
CA LEU A 19 0.50 -7.13 2.29
C LEU A 19 -0.97 -7.19 2.69
N LEU A 20 -1.23 -6.99 3.98
CA LEU A 20 -2.59 -6.80 4.47
C LEU A 20 -2.88 -5.30 4.50
N SER A 21 -3.97 -4.91 3.85
CA SER A 21 -4.48 -3.53 3.88
C SER A 21 -5.93 -3.56 4.36
N ALA A 22 -6.30 -2.62 5.21
CA ALA A 22 -7.67 -2.44 5.65
C ALA A 22 -8.03 -0.95 5.66
N GLY A 23 -9.31 -0.64 5.50
CA GLY A 23 -9.79 0.72 5.57
C GLY A 23 -11.19 0.77 6.15
N LEU A 24 -11.46 1.84 6.90
CA LEU A 24 -12.76 2.17 7.45
C LEU A 24 -13.13 3.56 6.95
N GLY A 25 -14.39 3.74 6.55
CA GLY A 25 -14.89 5.02 6.09
C GLY A 25 -16.31 5.24 6.56
N ALA A 26 -16.63 6.47 6.89
CA ALA A 26 -17.96 6.92 7.26
C ALA A 26 -18.30 8.18 6.47
N THR A 27 -19.52 8.22 5.93
CA THR A 27 -20.05 9.40 5.27
C THR A 27 -21.31 9.83 6.01
N PHE A 28 -21.39 11.10 6.38
CA PHE A 28 -22.54 11.69 7.04
C PHE A 28 -22.98 12.97 6.33
N ASN A 29 -24.29 13.17 6.24
CA ASN A 29 -24.86 14.39 5.69
C ASN A 29 -25.00 15.41 6.82
N TRP A 30 -24.50 16.63 6.60
CA TRP A 30 -24.70 17.75 7.50
C TRP A 30 -25.23 18.93 6.70
N LYS A 31 -26.53 19.22 6.88
CA LYS A 31 -27.30 20.17 6.05
C LYS A 31 -27.22 19.79 4.56
N GLU A 32 -26.79 20.72 3.71
CA GLU A 32 -26.63 20.52 2.27
C GLU A 32 -25.29 19.86 1.90
N ALA A 33 -24.35 19.77 2.85
CA ALA A 33 -23.01 19.23 2.61
C ALA A 33 -22.87 17.76 3.05
N LYS A 34 -22.12 16.99 2.29
CA LYS A 34 -21.70 15.61 2.58
C LYS A 34 -20.28 15.59 3.12
N PHE A 35 -20.11 15.06 4.31
CA PHE A 35 -18.80 14.87 4.92
C PHE A 35 -18.42 13.39 4.86
N GLY A 36 -17.27 13.09 4.28
CA GLY A 36 -16.66 11.77 4.28
C GLY A 36 -15.39 11.78 5.12
N VAL A 37 -15.29 10.84 6.06
CA VAL A 37 -14.07 10.58 6.82
C VAL A 37 -13.62 9.16 6.52
N SER A 38 -12.34 8.96 6.25
CA SER A 38 -11.75 7.65 6.02
C SER A 38 -10.46 7.47 6.80
N LEU A 39 -10.23 6.25 7.25
CA LEU A 39 -8.99 5.78 7.85
C LEU A 39 -8.57 4.55 7.06
N THR A 40 -7.42 4.61 6.40
CA THR A 40 -6.85 3.47 5.68
C THR A 40 -5.51 3.10 6.28
N GLY A 41 -5.25 1.81 6.35
CA GLY A 41 -3.97 1.24 6.77
C GLY A 41 -3.48 0.29 5.69
N THR A 42 -2.25 0.48 5.24
CA THR A 42 -1.57 -0.39 4.29
C THR A 42 -0.37 -1.04 4.97
N ASN A 43 -0.08 -2.30 4.59
CA ASN A 43 0.97 -3.11 5.21
C ASN A 43 0.80 -3.26 6.74
N LEU A 44 -0.39 -3.67 7.18
CA LEU A 44 -0.75 -3.83 8.60
C LEU A 44 0.06 -4.90 9.33
N LEU A 45 0.74 -5.79 8.62
CA LEU A 45 1.64 -6.80 9.18
C LEU A 45 3.10 -6.33 9.24
N ASP A 46 3.38 -5.09 8.80
CA ASP A 46 4.71 -4.48 8.76
C ASP A 46 5.78 -5.35 8.09
N LYS A 47 5.40 -5.94 6.95
CA LYS A 47 6.30 -6.72 6.11
C LYS A 47 7.32 -5.77 5.47
N THR A 48 8.61 -6.05 5.65
CA THR A 48 9.66 -5.48 4.81
C THR A 48 9.60 -6.16 3.44
N TYR A 49 9.50 -5.37 2.37
CA TYR A 49 9.40 -5.92 1.02
C TYR A 49 10.01 -4.97 0.00
N ILE A 50 10.35 -5.53 -1.16
CA ILE A 50 10.78 -4.75 -2.32
C ILE A 50 10.03 -5.23 -3.55
N SER A 51 9.51 -4.29 -4.32
CA SER A 51 8.87 -4.66 -5.58
C SER A 51 9.88 -5.32 -6.52
N HIS A 52 9.48 -6.40 -7.18
CA HIS A 52 10.32 -7.06 -8.18
C HIS A 52 10.75 -6.10 -9.29
N LEU A 53 9.87 -5.17 -9.67
CA LEU A 53 10.13 -4.14 -10.68
C LEU A 53 10.78 -2.88 -10.10
N SER A 54 11.15 -2.87 -8.81
CA SER A 54 11.80 -1.70 -8.21
C SER A 54 13.20 -1.52 -8.79
N ARG A 55 13.44 -0.39 -9.45
CA ARG A 55 14.78 -0.01 -9.92
C ARG A 55 15.75 0.29 -8.78
N LEU A 56 15.24 0.49 -7.57
CA LEU A 56 16.03 0.72 -6.35
C LEU A 56 16.39 -0.60 -5.63
N LYS A 57 16.00 -1.75 -6.19
CA LYS A 57 16.35 -3.07 -5.68
C LYS A 57 17.86 -3.31 -5.55
N PRO A 58 18.70 -2.95 -6.54
CA PRO A 58 20.15 -3.09 -6.41
C PRO A 58 20.73 -2.29 -5.24
N ASP A 59 20.10 -1.17 -4.89
CA ASP A 59 20.53 -0.27 -3.82
C ASP A 59 19.99 -0.70 -2.44
N GLY A 60 19.21 -1.79 -2.37
CA GLY A 60 18.64 -2.28 -1.11
C GLY A 60 17.57 -1.37 -0.50
N ILE A 61 16.96 -0.47 -1.29
CA ILE A 61 15.94 0.46 -0.81
C ILE A 61 14.58 -0.23 -0.85
N TYR A 62 14.09 -0.59 0.34
CA TYR A 62 12.80 -1.25 0.52
C TYR A 62 11.62 -0.31 0.32
N ASN A 63 10.46 -0.89 -0.01
CA ASN A 63 9.21 -0.17 -0.07
C ASN A 63 8.75 0.26 1.34
N ILE A 64 7.83 1.22 1.38
CA ILE A 64 7.23 1.73 2.63
C ILE A 64 6.67 0.58 3.47
N GLY A 65 7.00 0.59 4.76
CA GLY A 65 6.51 -0.33 5.78
C GLY A 65 5.03 -0.12 6.10
N ARG A 66 4.65 -0.28 7.37
CA ARG A 66 3.29 0.03 7.83
C ARG A 66 2.96 1.50 7.63
N ASN A 67 1.85 1.79 6.96
CA ASN A 67 1.39 3.16 6.70
C ASN A 67 -0.09 3.33 7.06
N PHE A 68 -0.42 4.46 7.66
CA PHE A 68 -1.79 4.86 7.99
C PHE A 68 -2.10 6.21 7.34
N SER A 69 -3.27 6.34 6.74
CA SER A 69 -3.74 7.55 6.11
C SER A 69 -5.13 7.90 6.61
N ILE A 70 -5.34 9.17 6.95
CA ILE A 70 -6.64 9.71 7.32
C ILE A 70 -7.08 10.63 6.19
N GLY A 71 -8.28 10.39 5.65
CA GLY A 71 -8.89 11.21 4.62
C GLY A 71 -10.09 11.95 5.18
N VAL A 72 -10.22 13.23 4.82
CA VAL A 72 -11.42 14.02 5.04
C VAL A 72 -11.83 14.61 3.69
N ASN A 73 -13.09 14.41 3.32
CA ASN A 73 -13.68 14.94 2.09
C ASN A 73 -14.96 15.70 2.45
N VAL A 74 -15.14 16.85 1.80
CA VAL A 74 -16.38 17.64 1.89
C VAL A 74 -16.90 17.82 0.48
N GLN A 75 -18.12 17.34 0.25
CA GLN A 75 -18.90 17.63 -0.94
C GLN A 75 -19.95 18.67 -0.57
N ILE A 76 -19.89 19.82 -1.24
CA ILE A 76 -20.83 20.94 -1.08
C ILE A 76 -21.84 20.87 -2.22
#